data_AF-A0AAV4F948-F1
#
_entry.id   AF-A0AAV4F948-F1
#
_cell.length_a   1.000
_cell.length_b   1.000
_cell.length_c   1.000
_cell.angle_alpha   90.00
_cell.angle_beta   90.00
_cell.angle_gamma   90.00
#
_symmetry.space_group_name_H-M   'P 1'
#
loop_
_entity.id
_entity.type
_entity.pdbx_description
1 polymer ?
#
loop_
_entity_poly.entity_id
_entity_poly.type
_entity_poly.pdbx_seq_one_letter_code
_entity_poly.pdbx_strand_id
1 'polypeptide(L)'
;MFQPHGPKRISEIVTGDVTCYPFFIISPKRLNHMWVDGQEDRPVVLCPGFQSRKRMFTVFFNYSGPLVVDILPQDTTMTATYHVQNVLSQVQSAINEQRPKASTSRTLLLHDNAGPHKARATTQSLRELRNLSLVPLRLQSQLGTI
;
A
#
# COMPACT_ATOMS: atom_id res chain seq x y z
N MET A 1 21.00 9.06 0.45
CA MET A 1 20.95 8.09 -0.67
C MET A 1 21.23 6.71 -0.09
N PHE A 2 20.48 5.67 -0.46
CA PHE A 2 20.74 4.30 0.01
C PHE A 2 22.00 3.77 -0.69
N GLN A 3 22.95 3.22 0.07
CA GLN A 3 24.19 2.67 -0.45
C GLN A 3 24.35 1.23 0.08
N PRO A 4 24.99 0.31 -0.65
CA PRO A 4 25.17 -1.09 -0.22
C PRO A 4 25.83 -1.23 1.15
N HIS A 5 26.73 -0.31 1.50
CA HIS A 5 27.44 -0.26 2.80
C HIS A 5 27.20 1.07 3.54
N GLY A 6 26.12 1.78 3.20
CA GLY A 6 25.75 3.04 3.84
C GLY A 6 24.99 2.85 5.16
N PRO A 7 24.75 3.94 5.91
CA PRO A 7 24.04 3.92 7.19
C PRO A 7 22.55 3.57 7.08
N LYS A 8 22.00 3.55 5.86
CA LYS A 8 20.62 3.09 5.56
C LYS A 8 20.69 2.07 4.45
N ARG A 9 20.29 0.83 4.72
CA ARG A 9 20.27 -0.26 3.73
C ARG A 9 18.85 -0.52 3.25
N ILE A 10 18.70 -0.93 1.99
CA ILE A 10 17.40 -1.34 1.43
C ILE A 10 16.82 -2.52 2.22
N SER A 11 17.69 -3.39 2.75
CA SER A 11 17.31 -4.52 3.61
C SER A 11 16.65 -4.11 4.94
N GLU A 12 16.74 -2.83 5.32
CA GLU A 12 16.13 -2.29 6.54
C GLU A 12 14.77 -1.66 6.27
N ILE A 13 14.35 -1.55 5.00
CA ILE A 13 13.09 -0.93 4.60
C ILE A 13 11.96 -1.96 4.66
N VAL A 14 10.89 -1.56 5.32
CA VAL A 14 9.57 -2.14 5.19
C VAL A 14 8.71 -1.11 4.48
N THR A 15 8.11 -1.50 3.37
CA THR A 15 7.25 -0.63 2.59
C THR A 15 5.89 -1.27 2.40
N GLY A 16 4.86 -0.45 2.27
CA GLY A 16 3.53 -0.94 1.98
C GLY A 16 2.64 0.11 1.38
N ASP A 17 1.59 -0.36 0.72
CA ASP A 17 0.58 0.47 0.10
C ASP A 17 -0.79 -0.21 0.16
N VAL A 18 -1.82 0.58 -0.12
CA VAL A 18 -3.21 0.16 -0.14
C VAL A 18 -3.69 0.08 -1.59
N THR A 19 -4.19 -1.08 -2.01
CA THR A 19 -4.72 -1.28 -3.36
C THR A 19 -6.16 -1.79 -3.31
N CYS A 20 -6.97 -1.39 -4.29
CA CYS A 20 -8.36 -1.83 -4.41
C CYS A 20 -8.51 -2.76 -5.61
N TYR A 21 -8.81 -4.03 -5.36
CA TYR A 21 -9.11 -4.99 -6.42
C TYR A 21 -10.61 -5.05 -6.70
N PRO A 22 -11.05 -4.86 -7.96
CA PRO A 22 -12.43 -5.12 -8.32
C PRO A 22 -12.70 -6.63 -8.30
N PHE A 23 -13.92 -7.01 -7.95
CA PHE A 23 -14.36 -8.41 -7.92
C PHE A 23 -14.44 -9.01 -9.32
N PHE A 24 -14.76 -8.19 -10.32
CA PHE A 24 -14.77 -8.57 -11.72
C PHE A 24 -13.79 -7.70 -12.49
N ILE A 25 -12.89 -8.34 -13.23
CA ILE A 25 -12.04 -7.66 -14.20
C ILE A 25 -12.79 -7.70 -15.53
N ILE A 26 -13.22 -6.54 -16.00
CA ILE A 26 -13.82 -6.42 -17.32
C ILE A 26 -12.73 -6.00 -18.29
N SER A 27 -12.59 -6.75 -19.38
CA SER A 27 -11.63 -6.43 -20.43
C SER A 27 -11.89 -5.01 -20.94
N PRO A 28 -10.87 -4.13 -21.00
CA PRO A 28 -11.02 -2.80 -21.56
C PRO A 28 -11.52 -2.88 -23.01
N LYS A 29 -12.29 -1.87 -23.46
CA LYS A 29 -12.92 -1.84 -24.80
C LYS A 29 -11.98 -2.25 -25.93
N ARG A 30 -10.72 -1.80 -25.88
CA ARG A 30 -9.67 -2.12 -26.87
C ARG A 30 -9.35 -3.61 -27.02
N LEU A 31 -9.47 -4.39 -25.96
CA LEU A 31 -9.22 -5.84 -25.99
C LEU A 31 -10.45 -6.64 -26.45
N ASN A 32 -11.60 -5.98 -26.59
CA ASN A 32 -12.82 -6.57 -27.15
C ASN A 32 -13.03 -6.13 -28.60
N HIS A 33 -11.98 -5.68 -29.29
CA HIS A 33 -12.07 -5.39 -30.72
C HIS A 33 -12.27 -6.70 -31.49
N MET A 34 -13.34 -6.74 -32.27
CA MET A 34 -13.76 -7.88 -33.06
C MET A 34 -14.16 -7.37 -34.44
N TRP A 35 -13.76 -8.10 -35.47
CA TRP A 35 -14.27 -7.92 -36.81
C TRP A 35 -15.71 -8.44 -36.85
N VAL A 36 -16.63 -7.61 -37.33
CA VAL A 36 -18.04 -7.98 -37.53
C VAL A 36 -18.40 -7.75 -39.00
N ASP A 37 -19.35 -8.53 -39.50
CA ASP A 37 -19.87 -8.31 -40.85
C ASP A 37 -20.69 -7.01 -40.91
N GLY A 38 -20.83 -6.43 -42.11
CA GLY A 38 -21.45 -5.11 -42.31
C GLY A 38 -22.95 -5.06 -41.97
N GLN A 39 -23.60 -6.22 -41.82
CA GLN A 39 -25.01 -6.34 -41.43
C GLN A 39 -25.19 -6.80 -39.98
N GLU A 40 -24.11 -7.12 -39.25
CA GLU A 40 -24.18 -7.56 -37.86
C GLU A 40 -24.17 -6.37 -36.90
N ASP A 41 -24.89 -6.54 -35.78
CA ASP A 41 -24.91 -5.57 -34.71
C ASP A 41 -23.54 -5.44 -34.04
N ARG A 42 -23.23 -4.21 -33.59
CA ARG A 42 -21.98 -3.95 -32.88
C ARG A 42 -21.91 -4.75 -31.57
N PRO A 43 -20.78 -5.40 -31.25
CA PRO A 43 -20.62 -6.11 -29.98
C PRO A 43 -20.79 -5.19 -28.78
N VAL A 44 -21.63 -5.61 -27.84
CA VAL A 44 -21.88 -4.87 -26.60
C VAL A 44 -20.85 -5.29 -25.56
N VAL A 45 -20.02 -4.33 -25.12
CA VAL A 45 -19.08 -4.54 -24.02
C VAL A 45 -19.68 -3.96 -22.76
N LEU A 46 -19.73 -4.77 -21.70
CA LEU A 46 -20.15 -4.32 -20.38
C LEU A 46 -19.30 -3.11 -19.95
N CYS A 47 -19.94 -1.99 -19.64
CA CYS A 47 -19.28 -0.85 -19.04
C CYS A 47 -19.36 -1.03 -17.52
N PRO A 48 -18.25 -1.30 -16.79
CA PRO A 48 -18.29 -1.31 -15.34
C PRO A 48 -18.79 0.05 -14.84
N GLY A 49 -19.94 0.05 -14.18
CA GLY A 49 -20.42 1.23 -13.46
C GLY A 49 -19.50 1.56 -12.27
N PHE A 50 -19.62 2.79 -11.76
CA PHE A 50 -18.90 3.31 -10.58
C PHE A 50 -19.04 2.44 -9.31
N GLN A 51 -20.01 1.51 -9.28
CA GLN A 51 -20.35 0.65 -8.14
C GLN A 51 -19.86 -0.80 -8.28
N SER A 52 -18.83 -1.09 -9.08
CA SER A 52 -18.25 -2.44 -9.08
C SER A 52 -17.78 -2.81 -7.67
N ARG A 53 -18.23 -3.95 -7.13
CA ARG A 53 -17.76 -4.46 -5.83
C ARG A 53 -16.23 -4.53 -5.87
N LYS A 54 -15.58 -3.88 -4.90
CA LYS A 54 -14.12 -3.87 -4.76
C LYS A 54 -13.71 -4.24 -3.34
N ARG A 55 -12.54 -4.87 -3.21
CA ARG A 55 -11.92 -5.22 -1.94
C ARG A 55 -10.64 -4.41 -1.79
N MET A 56 -10.48 -3.75 -0.66
CA MET A 56 -9.26 -2.99 -0.34
C MET A 56 -8.28 -3.91 0.39
N PHE A 57 -7.07 -3.99 -0.14
CA PHE A 57 -5.96 -4.77 0.41
C PHE A 57 -4.88 -3.81 0.88
N THR A 58 -4.31 -4.09 2.04
CA THR A 58 -3.12 -3.39 2.53
C THR A 58 -1.99 -4.40 2.59
N VAL A 59 -0.92 -4.15 1.83
CA VAL A 59 0.20 -5.08 1.74
C VAL A 59 1.47 -4.36 2.20
N PHE A 60 2.14 -4.95 3.19
CA PHE A 60 3.48 -4.56 3.61
C PHE A 60 4.46 -5.68 3.29
N PHE A 61 5.65 -5.31 2.83
CA PHE A 61 6.73 -6.23 2.48
C PHE A 61 8.10 -5.61 2.72
N ASN A 62 9.12 -6.45 2.74
CA ASN A 62 10.52 -6.05 2.77
C ASN A 62 11.31 -6.80 1.67
N TYR A 63 12.63 -6.71 1.71
CA TYR A 63 13.50 -7.39 0.74
C TYR A 63 13.36 -8.92 0.74
N SER A 64 12.89 -9.54 1.83
CA SER A 64 12.70 -10.98 1.95
C SER A 64 11.32 -11.44 1.47
N GLY A 65 10.35 -10.53 1.30
CA GLY A 65 9.01 -10.84 0.83
C GLY A 65 7.89 -10.17 1.64
N PRO A 66 6.64 -10.64 1.46
CA PRO A 66 5.47 -10.13 2.17
C PRO A 66 5.57 -10.30 3.68
N LEU A 67 5.18 -9.26 4.42
CA LEU A 67 5.11 -9.22 5.88
C LEU A 67 3.67 -9.28 6.38
N VAL A 68 2.80 -8.45 5.80
CA VAL A 68 1.39 -8.34 6.17
C VAL A 68 0.56 -8.20 4.91
N VAL A 69 -0.52 -8.96 4.85
CA VAL A 69 -1.58 -8.82 3.87
C VAL A 69 -2.89 -8.70 4.64
N ASP A 70 -3.37 -7.48 4.80
CA ASP A 70 -4.66 -7.19 5.42
C ASP A 70 -5.72 -6.94 4.35
N ILE A 71 -6.92 -7.46 4.56
CA ILE A 71 -8.05 -7.21 3.67
C ILE A 71 -9.12 -6.46 4.46
N LEU A 72 -9.34 -5.22 4.08
CA LEU A 72 -10.31 -4.36 4.74
C LEU A 72 -11.71 -5.02 4.68
N PRO A 73 -12.44 -5.09 5.81
CA PRO A 73 -13.80 -5.63 5.84
C PRO A 73 -14.71 -4.94 4.82
N GLN A 74 -15.69 -5.69 4.31
CA GLN A 74 -16.62 -5.14 3.33
C GLN A 74 -17.38 -3.95 3.93
N ASP A 75 -17.64 -2.93 3.11
CA ASP A 75 -18.42 -1.75 3.49
C ASP A 75 -17.82 -0.95 4.66
N THR A 76 -16.51 -1.08 4.89
CA THR A 76 -15.75 -0.27 5.85
C THR A 76 -14.74 0.63 5.14
N THR A 77 -14.25 1.63 5.86
CA THR A 77 -13.27 2.60 5.36
C THR A 77 -11.96 2.43 6.11
N MET A 78 -10.84 2.57 5.41
CA MET A 78 -9.51 2.63 6.02
C MET A 78 -9.39 3.91 6.86
N THR A 79 -9.57 3.78 8.18
CA THR A 79 -9.38 4.87 9.14
C THR A 79 -7.99 4.78 9.77
N ALA A 80 -7.55 5.87 10.41
CA ALA A 80 -6.29 5.86 11.17
C ALA A 80 -6.31 4.83 12.32
N THR A 81 -7.45 4.68 13.00
CA THR A 81 -7.61 3.70 14.07
C THR A 81 -7.49 2.28 13.55
N TYR A 82 -8.16 1.96 12.43
CA TYR A 82 -8.04 0.66 11.78
C TYR A 82 -6.60 0.39 11.36
N HIS A 83 -5.95 1.38 10.73
CA HIS A 83 -4.56 1.25 10.28
C HIS A 83 -3.62 0.95 11.45
N VAL A 84 -3.72 1.67 12.57
CA VAL A 84 -2.89 1.43 13.75
C VAL A 84 -3.17 0.05 14.36
N GLN A 85 -4.44 -0.26 14.60
CA GLN A 85 -4.84 -1.44 15.38
C GLN A 85 -4.69 -2.75 14.63
N ASN A 86 -4.96 -2.75 13.32
CA ASN A 86 -4.98 -3.97 12.52
C ASN A 86 -3.74 -4.09 11.64
N VAL A 87 -3.23 -2.99 11.07
CA VAL A 87 -2.12 -3.08 10.10
C VAL A 87 -0.77 -2.88 10.79
N LEU A 88 -0.56 -1.75 11.47
CA LEU A 88 0.74 -1.45 12.09
C LEU A 88 1.12 -2.41 13.22
N SER A 89 0.14 -2.88 13.99
CA SER A 89 0.34 -3.90 15.01
C SER A 89 0.89 -5.22 14.44
N GLN A 90 0.32 -5.68 13.32
CA GLN A 90 0.78 -6.89 12.60
C GLN A 90 2.15 -6.67 11.98
N VAL A 91 2.39 -5.51 11.36
CA VAL A 91 3.70 -5.15 10.79
C VAL A 91 4.78 -5.19 11.88
N GLN A 92 4.47 -4.63 13.04
CA GLN A 92 5.35 -4.63 14.20
C GLN A 92 5.65 -6.06 14.71
N SER A 93 4.64 -6.93 14.79
CA SER A 93 4.83 -8.34 15.17
C SER A 93 5.73 -9.07 14.17
N ALA A 94 5.43 -8.95 12.88
CA ALA A 94 6.19 -9.60 11.82
C ALA A 94 7.66 -9.13 11.78
N ILE A 95 7.92 -7.84 12.00
CA ILE A 95 9.28 -7.31 12.14
C ILE A 95 10.01 -7.93 13.34
N ASN A 96 9.31 -8.08 14.48
CA ASN A 96 9.89 -8.66 15.70
C ASN A 96 10.17 -10.16 15.54
N GLU A 97 9.36 -10.89 14.77
CA GLU A 97 9.55 -12.31 14.49
C GLU A 97 10.73 -12.56 13.53
N GLN A 98 10.86 -11.76 12.47
CA GLN A 98 11.94 -11.92 11.49
C GLN A 98 13.31 -11.46 12.02
N ARG A 99 13.35 -10.59 13.03
CA ARG A 99 14.61 -10.02 13.53
C ARG A 99 15.10 -10.73 14.79
N PRO A 100 16.39 -11.11 14.85
CA PRO A 100 17.00 -11.57 16.08
C PRO A 100 16.91 -10.48 17.16
N LYS A 101 16.56 -10.86 18.39
CA LYS A 101 16.43 -9.93 19.56
C LYS A 101 17.70 -9.10 19.83
N ALA A 102 18.86 -9.51 19.31
CA ALA A 102 20.13 -8.81 19.44
C ALA A 102 20.38 -7.74 18.33
N SER A 103 19.49 -7.61 17.34
CA SER A 103 19.67 -6.64 16.25
C SER A 103 19.44 -5.21 16.73
N THR A 104 20.51 -4.41 16.77
CA THR A 104 20.49 -2.98 17.12
C THR A 104 19.97 -2.08 15.98
N SER A 105 19.79 -2.62 14.77
CA SER A 105 19.36 -1.82 13.61
C SER A 105 17.86 -1.49 13.66
N ARG A 106 17.52 -0.25 13.31
CA ARG A 106 16.15 0.26 13.24
C ARG A 106 15.51 -0.07 11.89
N THR A 107 14.25 -0.52 11.89
CA THR A 107 13.46 -0.70 10.67
C THR A 107 13.02 0.66 10.14
N LEU A 108 13.13 0.86 8.84
CA LEU A 108 12.66 2.05 8.13
C LEU A 108 11.30 1.75 7.51
N LEU A 109 10.26 2.46 7.92
CA LEU A 109 8.92 2.38 7.34
C LEU A 109 8.79 3.36 6.18
N LEU A 110 8.39 2.87 5.01
CA LEU A 110 8.05 3.66 3.84
C LEU A 110 6.57 3.43 3.48
N HIS A 111 5.75 4.45 3.61
CA HIS A 111 4.35 4.43 3.16
C HIS A 111 4.02 5.81 2.60
N ASP A 112 2.96 5.93 1.80
CA ASP A 112 2.52 7.21 1.23
C ASP A 112 2.01 8.21 2.30
N ASN A 113 1.61 9.40 1.86
CA ASN A 113 1.12 10.48 2.73
C ASN A 113 -0.42 10.51 2.83
N ALA A 114 -1.09 9.36 2.72
CA ALA A 114 -2.54 9.28 2.84
C ALA A 114 -3.07 9.81 4.20
N GLY A 115 -4.36 10.20 4.23
CA GLY A 115 -5.00 10.75 5.43
C GLY A 115 -4.83 9.87 6.67
N PRO A 116 -5.16 8.57 6.62
CA PRO A 116 -4.95 7.65 7.73
C PRO A 116 -3.49 7.54 8.19
N HIS A 117 -2.52 7.66 7.28
CA HIS A 117 -1.10 7.51 7.59
C HIS A 117 -0.52 8.74 8.32
N LYS A 118 -1.06 9.93 8.04
CA LYS A 118 -0.65 11.20 8.66
C LYS A 118 -1.44 11.57 9.92
N ALA A 119 -2.52 10.85 10.22
CA ALA A 119 -3.37 11.18 11.34
C ALA A 119 -2.62 11.12 12.68
N ARG A 120 -3.08 11.90 13.67
CA ARG A 120 -2.44 11.98 14.99
C ARG A 120 -2.26 10.60 15.64
N ALA A 121 -3.30 9.76 15.59
CA ALA A 121 -3.26 8.40 16.12
C ALA A 121 -2.10 7.57 15.53
N THR A 122 -1.93 7.62 14.21
CA THR A 122 -0.86 6.93 13.49
C THR A 122 0.52 7.48 13.85
N THR A 123 0.69 8.80 13.79
CA THR A 123 1.97 9.44 14.12
C THR A 123 2.38 9.21 15.57
N GLN A 124 1.42 9.15 16.50
CA GLN A 124 1.68 8.85 17.91
C GLN A 124 2.09 7.39 18.09
N SER A 125 1.35 6.45 17.50
CA SER A 125 1.69 5.03 17.54
C SER A 125 3.11 4.78 16.97
N LEU A 126 3.46 5.39 15.83
CA LEU A 126 4.80 5.27 15.25
C LEU A 126 5.92 5.86 16.14
N ARG A 127 5.63 6.85 17.00
CA ARG A 127 6.59 7.40 17.97
C ARG A 127 6.80 6.47 19.16
N GLU A 128 5.76 5.75 19.56
CA GLU A 128 5.81 4.77 20.65
C GLU A 128 6.57 3.50 20.24
N LEU A 129 6.56 3.16 18.94
CA LEU A 129 7.34 2.07 18.37
C LEU A 129 8.84 2.43 18.31
N ARG A 130 9.67 1.78 19.14
CA ARG A 130 11.11 2.08 19.24
C ARG A 130 11.94 1.53 18.08
N ASN A 131 11.52 0.44 17.47
CA ASN A 131 12.26 -0.26 16.41
C ASN A 131 11.80 0.10 14.99
N LEU A 132 10.79 0.98 14.83
CA LEU A 132 10.28 1.44 13.55
C LEU A 132 10.50 2.94 13.37
N SER A 133 10.91 3.37 12.19
CA SER A 133 11.25 4.77 11.88
C SER A 133 10.61 5.17 10.56
N LEU A 134 9.76 6.19 10.55
CA LEU A 134 9.18 6.67 9.30
C LEU A 134 10.24 7.33 8.41
N VAL A 135 10.28 6.94 7.15
CA VAL A 135 11.08 7.60 6.10
C VAL A 135 10.29 8.80 5.58
N PRO A 136 10.85 10.02 5.60
CA PRO A 136 10.16 11.19 5.08
C PRO A 136 10.00 11.08 3.56
N LEU A 137 8.76 11.11 3.08
CA LEU A 137 8.44 11.27 1.67
C LEU A 137 8.30 12.76 1.33
N ARG A 138 9.11 13.24 0.37
CA ARG A 138 8.92 14.58 -0.21
C ARG A 138 7.67 14.59 -1.07
N LEU A 139 6.76 15.53 -0.80
CA LEU A 139 5.86 16.03 -1.83
C LEU A 139 6.72 16.79 -2.85
N GLN A 140 6.65 16.42 -4.12
CA GLN A 140 7.14 17.29 -5.20
C GLN A 140 6.19 18.49 -5.28
N SER A 141 6.44 19.51 -4.48
CA SER A 141 5.76 20.80 -4.62
C SER A 141 6.72 21.94 -4.30
N GLN A 142 7.76 22.05 -5.14
CA GLN A 142 8.36 23.31 -5.57
C GLN A 142 8.87 23.11 -7.01
N LEU A 143 7.95 22.93 -7.95
CA LEU A 143 8.23 23.39 -9.31
C LEU A 143 8.01 24.89 -9.27
N GLY A 144 9.13 25.62 -9.37
CA GLY A 144 9.15 27.07 -9.33
C GLY A 144 8.22 27.65 -10.39
N THR A 145 7.55 28.72 -10.00
CA THR A 145 6.99 29.74 -10.87
C THR A 145 8.02 30.06 -11.97
N ILE A 146 7.59 29.97 -13.23
CA ILE A 146 8.17 30.70 -14.36
C ILE A 146 7.02 31.53 -14.93
#